data_AF-A0A6A8LXI8-F1
#
_entry.id   AF-A0A6A8LXI8-F1
#
_cell.length_a   1.000
_cell.length_b   1.000
_cell.length_c   1.000
_cell.angle_alpha   90.00
_cell.angle_beta   90.00
_cell.angle_gamma   90.00
#
_symmetry.space_group_name_H-M   'P 1'
#
loop_
_entity.id
_entity.type
_entity.pdbx_description
1 polymer ?
#
loop_
_entity_poly.entity_id
_entity_poly.type
_entity_poly.pdbx_seq_one_letter_code
_entity_poly.pdbx_strand_id
1 'polypeptide(L)'
;PTSSSYEFITKVAKAFEEKGGQILLDSRVEEVITDGDKITGIVTEGKHKTTKIFASAVVLASGGYGANTKMRGPESQGLYYYGP
;
A
#
# COMPACT_ATOMS: atom_id res chain seq x y z
N PRO A 1 -23.73 7.71 -13.10
CA PRO A 1 -23.28 8.06 -11.73
C PRO A 1 -21.81 8.51 -11.75
N THR A 2 -21.57 9.82 -11.63
CA THR A 2 -20.23 10.39 -11.45
C THR A 2 -19.84 10.23 -9.98
N SER A 3 -19.42 9.04 -9.57
CA SER A 3 -18.83 8.87 -8.24
C SER A 3 -17.43 9.45 -8.25
N SER A 4 -17.16 10.40 -7.35
CA SER A 4 -15.79 10.89 -7.13
C SER A 4 -14.88 9.74 -6.69
N SER A 5 -13.57 9.88 -6.87
CA SER A 5 -12.59 8.89 -6.38
C SER A 5 -12.76 8.63 -4.88
N TYR A 6 -13.14 9.65 -4.11
CA TYR A 6 -13.47 9.53 -2.69
C TYR A 6 -14.66 8.58 -2.45
N GLU A 7 -15.76 8.74 -3.19
CA GLU A 7 -16.91 7.84 -3.06
C GLU A 7 -16.55 6.40 -3.42
N PHE A 8 -15.77 6.21 -4.48
CA PHE A 8 -15.33 4.89 -4.93
C PHE A 8 -14.54 4.17 -3.83
N ILE A 9 -13.50 4.81 -3.30
CA ILE A 9 -12.65 4.23 -2.24
C ILE A 9 -13.48 3.92 -0.99
N THR A 10 -14.38 4.83 -0.60
CA THR A 10 -15.23 4.63 0.59
C THR A 10 -16.15 3.42 0.44
N LYS A 11 -16.78 3.25 -0.73
CA LYS A 11 -17.68 2.11 -1.00
C LYS A 11 -16.91 0.79 -1.05
N VAL A 12 -15.74 0.77 -1.67
CA VAL A 12 -14.90 -0.44 -1.75
C VAL A 12 -14.36 -0.85 -0.38
N ALA A 13 -13.85 0.10 0.42
CA ALA A 13 -13.38 -0.18 1.76
C ALA A 13 -14.48 -0.79 2.64
N LYS A 14 -15.67 -0.19 2.61
CA LYS A 14 -16.84 -0.72 3.32
C LYS A 14 -17.21 -2.14 2.88
N ALA A 15 -17.29 -2.38 1.56
CA ALA A 15 -17.62 -3.70 1.03
C ALA A 15 -16.56 -4.75 1.40
N PHE A 16 -15.28 -4.37 1.48
CA PHE A 16 -14.20 -5.26 1.89
C PHE A 16 -14.31 -5.67 3.36
N GLU A 17 -14.55 -4.72 4.26
CA GLU A 17 -14.76 -4.99 5.69
C GLU A 17 -16.03 -5.83 5.94
N GLU A 18 -17.13 -5.54 5.23
CA GLU A 18 -18.38 -6.33 5.29
C GLU A 18 -18.20 -7.79 4.84
N LYS A 19 -17.17 -8.08 4.04
CA LYS A 19 -16.77 -9.43 3.62
C LYS A 19 -15.74 -10.08 4.56
N GLY A 20 -15.43 -9.46 5.68
CA GLY A 20 -14.49 -9.96 6.69
C GLY A 20 -13.03 -9.54 6.47
N GLY A 21 -12.78 -8.61 5.54
CA GLY A 21 -11.47 -8.00 5.37
C GLY A 21 -11.10 -7.11 6.57
N GLN A 22 -9.80 -6.93 6.80
CA GLN A 22 -9.28 -6.06 7.85
C GLN A 22 -8.45 -4.94 7.23
N ILE A 23 -8.74 -3.70 7.59
CA ILE A 23 -7.97 -2.52 7.16
C ILE A 23 -7.13 -2.03 8.33
N LEU A 24 -5.81 -2.07 8.15
CA LEU A 24 -4.86 -1.56 9.13
C LEU A 24 -4.25 -0.26 8.60
N LEU A 25 -4.58 0.85 9.26
CA LEU A 25 -3.93 2.14 9.03
C LEU A 25 -2.67 2.25 9.90
N ASP A 26 -1.81 3.23 9.61
CA ASP A 26 -0.54 3.42 10.33
C ASP A 26 0.28 2.12 10.40
N SER A 27 0.35 1.39 9.29
CA SER A 27 0.98 0.07 9.19
C SER A 27 1.80 -0.02 7.90
N ARG A 28 2.85 0.80 7.81
CA ARG A 28 3.70 0.83 6.62
C ARG A 28 4.50 -0.47 6.54
N VAL A 29 4.51 -1.12 5.38
CA VAL A 29 5.35 -2.30 5.15
C VAL A 29 6.80 -1.87 5.00
N GLU A 30 7.70 -2.46 5.77
CA GLU A 30 9.15 -2.23 5.64
C GLU A 30 9.86 -3.47 5.08
N GLU A 31 9.39 -4.68 5.36
CA GLU A 31 10.03 -5.91 4.90
C GLU A 31 9.03 -7.00 4.49
N VAL A 32 9.45 -7.86 3.57
CA VAL A 32 8.76 -9.11 3.22
C VAL A 32 9.43 -10.26 3.94
N ILE A 33 8.64 -11.14 4.56
CA ILE A 33 9.12 -12.35 5.22
C ILE A 33 9.19 -13.48 4.18
N THR A 34 10.33 -14.16 4.10
CA THR A 34 10.57 -15.26 3.15
C THR A 34 11.06 -16.53 3.85
N ASP A 35 10.73 -17.68 3.26
CA ASP A 35 11.29 -18.99 3.58
C ASP A 35 11.78 -19.61 2.26
N GLY A 36 13.10 -19.57 2.04
CA GLY A 36 13.69 -19.78 0.72
C GLY A 36 13.10 -18.82 -0.32
N ASP A 37 12.60 -19.36 -1.43
CA ASP A 37 11.98 -18.58 -2.51
C ASP A 37 10.50 -18.23 -2.24
N LYS A 38 9.93 -18.68 -1.11
CA LYS A 38 8.52 -18.47 -0.79
C LYS A 38 8.33 -17.24 0.09
N ILE A 39 7.43 -16.33 -0.32
CA ILE A 39 6.93 -15.26 0.55
C ILE A 39 5.93 -15.84 1.56
N THR A 40 6.14 -15.55 2.84
CA THR A 40 5.35 -16.07 3.96
C THR A 40 4.73 -14.99 4.85
N GLY A 41 4.99 -13.72 4.56
CA GLY A 41 4.40 -12.61 5.31
C GLY A 41 5.07 -11.27 5.05
N ILE A 42 4.78 -10.32 5.93
CA ILE A 42 5.31 -8.95 5.93
C ILE A 42 5.63 -8.49 7.36
N VAL A 43 6.55 -7.56 7.46
CA VAL A 43 6.80 -6.76 8.67
C VAL A 43 6.29 -5.35 8.40
N THR A 44 5.42 -4.86 9.28
CA THR A 44 4.89 -3.50 9.25
C THR A 44 5.40 -2.67 10.43
N GLU A 45 5.61 -1.39 10.20
CA GLU A 45 5.89 -0.38 11.22
C GLU A 45 4.73 0.62 11.30
N GLY A 46 4.16 0.74 12.50
CA GLY A 46 3.31 1.86 12.90
C GLY A 46 4.01 2.73 13.93
N LYS A 47 3.42 3.88 14.28
CA LYS A 47 4.06 4.89 15.15
C LYS A 47 4.70 4.37 16.44
N HIS A 48 4.17 3.27 16.99
CA HIS A 48 4.63 2.71 18.27
C HIS A 48 4.83 1.20 18.25
N LYS A 49 4.66 0.53 17.11
CA LYS A 49 4.65 -0.93 17.08
C LYS A 49 5.10 -1.48 15.73
N THR A 50 6.10 -2.34 15.78
CA THR A 50 6.43 -3.27 14.70
C THR A 50 5.55 -4.50 14.81
N THR A 51 4.91 -4.90 13.71
CA THR A 51 4.00 -6.06 13.67
C THR A 51 4.41 -7.02 12.55
N LYS A 52 4.44 -8.32 12.84
CA LYS A 52 4.63 -9.37 11.82
C LYS A 52 3.28 -9.95 11.44
N ILE A 53 2.99 -9.99 10.14
CA ILE A 53 1.75 -10.56 9.60
C ILE A 53 2.16 -11.71 8.69
N PHE A 54 1.76 -12.93 9.04
CA PHE A 54 2.00 -14.12 8.23
C PHE A 54 0.83 -14.35 7.27
N ALA A 55 1.14 -14.64 6.00
CA ALA A 55 0.15 -14.82 4.95
C ALA A 55 0.65 -15.83 3.91
N SER A 56 -0.29 -16.57 3.31
CA SER A 56 0.02 -17.51 2.23
C SER A 56 0.44 -16.83 0.93
N ALA A 57 0.02 -15.57 0.74
CA ALA A 57 0.33 -14.75 -0.43
C ALA A 57 0.34 -13.27 -0.02
N VAL A 58 1.11 -12.47 -0.77
CA VAL A 58 1.21 -11.01 -0.60
C VAL A 58 0.96 -10.35 -1.94
N VAL A 59 0.06 -9.36 -1.98
CA VAL A 59 -0.25 -8.56 -3.17
C VAL A 59 0.25 -7.13 -2.95
N LEU A 60 1.16 -6.66 -3.80
CA LEU A 60 1.68 -5.29 -3.75
C LEU A 60 0.82 -4.37 -4.62
N ALA A 61 0.04 -3.52 -3.97
CA ALA A 61 -0.80 -2.50 -4.60
C ALA A 61 -0.51 -1.09 -4.03
N SER A 62 0.76 -0.80 -3.74
CA SER A 62 1.22 0.41 -3.04
C SER A 62 1.34 1.67 -3.91
N GLY A 63 0.95 1.61 -5.18
CA GLY A 63 1.14 2.69 -6.14
C GLY A 63 2.60 2.84 -6.63
N GLY A 64 2.89 3.93 -7.33
CA GLY A 64 4.21 4.25 -7.89
C GLY A 64 5.02 5.26 -7.07
N TYR A 65 6.21 5.62 -7.55
CA TYR A 65 7.17 6.50 -6.87
C TYR A 65 7.17 7.96 -7.38
N GLY A 66 6.13 8.39 -8.11
CA GLY A 66 6.12 9.71 -8.78
C GLY A 66 6.27 10.91 -7.84
N ALA A 67 5.86 10.80 -6.57
CA ALA A 67 6.06 11.82 -5.56
C ALA A 67 7.49 11.87 -4.98
N ASN A 68 8.28 10.81 -5.13
CA ASN A 68 9.63 10.73 -4.59
C ASN A 68 10.64 11.31 -5.59
N THR A 69 11.03 12.57 -5.39
CA THR A 69 11.95 13.29 -6.28
C THR A 69 13.32 12.63 -6.45
N LYS A 70 13.77 11.82 -5.49
CA LYS A 70 15.05 11.10 -5.56
C LYS A 70 15.00 9.86 -6.44
N MET A 71 13.81 9.26 -6.62
CA MET A 71 13.61 8.06 -7.43
C MET A 71 13.18 8.36 -8.87
N ARG A 72 12.88 9.63 -9.18
CA ARG A 72 12.50 10.07 -10.53
C ARG A 72 13.73 10.18 -11.44
N GLY A 73 13.56 9.86 -12.72
CA GLY A 73 14.61 10.00 -13.71
C GLY A 73 14.81 11.45 -14.19
N PRO A 74 15.86 11.71 -15.00
CA PRO A 74 16.14 13.03 -15.57
C PRO A 74 14.99 13.63 -16.38
N GLU A 75 14.19 12.81 -17.05
CA GLU A 75 13.02 13.20 -17.85
C GLU A 75 11.92 13.90 -17.03
N SER A 76 11.95 13.70 -15.72
CA SER A 76 10.98 14.25 -14.77
C SER A 76 11.42 15.59 -14.14
N GLN A 77 12.64 16.06 -14.43
CA GLN A 77 13.19 17.25 -13.80
C GLN A 77 12.39 18.51 -14.18
N GLY A 78 12.06 19.33 -13.17
CA GLY A 78 11.23 20.53 -13.35
C GLY A 78 9.72 20.27 -13.53
N LEU A 79 9.28 19.01 -13.62
CA LEU A 79 7.87 18.66 -13.69
C LEU A 79 7.29 18.39 -12.30
N TYR A 80 6.23 19.12 -11.94
CA TYR A 80 5.47 18.86 -10.72
C TYR A 80 4.66 17.57 -10.84
N TYR A 81 4.65 16.78 -9.77
CA TYR A 81 3.83 15.58 -9.66
C TYR A 81 2.51 15.94 -8.97
N TYR A 82 1.39 15.63 -9.62
CA TYR A 82 0.04 15.94 -9.11
C TYR A 82 -0.75 14.71 -8.65
N GLY A 83 -0.13 13.52 -8.65
CA GLY A 83 -0.82 12.28 -8.31
C GLY A 83 -1.66 11.70 -9.46
N PRO A 84 -2.14 10.45 -9.32
CA PRO A 84 -3.34 9.98 -9.99
C PRO A 84 -4.62 10.62 -9.41
#